data_AF-A0A970JTW2-F1
#
_entry.id   AF-A0A970JTW2-F1
#
_cell.length_a   1.000
_cell.length_b   1.000
_cell.length_c   1.000
_cell.angle_alpha   90.00
_cell.angle_beta   90.00
_cell.angle_gamma   90.00
#
_symmetry.space_group_name_H-M   'P 1'
#
loop_
_entity.id
_entity.type
_entity.pdbx_description
1 polymer ?
#
loop_
_entity_poly.entity_id
_entity_poly.type
_entity_poly.pdbx_seq_one_letter_code
_entity_poly.pdbx_strand_id
1 'polypeptide(L)'
;MTKMVKDFLRGLWDEHPTFRLTIGLCPTLAVTTSAVNGLGMALATTFVLVCSSLLVSMLKKLIPGGVRIPAYIIIIATFSTSVGLLMEAFTP
;
A
#
# COMPACT_ATOMS: atom_id res chain seq x y z
N MET A 1 -5.97 22.16 28.37
CA MET A 1 -5.97 20.73 27.98
C MET A 1 -6.52 20.50 26.57
N THR A 2 -7.55 21.23 26.12
CA THR A 2 -8.18 21.08 24.78
C THR A 2 -7.29 21.48 23.58
N LYS A 3 -6.26 22.31 23.79
CA LYS A 3 -5.37 22.80 22.71
C LYS A 3 -4.53 21.67 22.09
N MET A 4 -3.94 20.83 22.96
CA MET A 4 -3.09 19.71 22.55
C MET A 4 -3.85 18.67 21.72
N VAL A 5 -5.10 18.37 22.10
CA VAL A 5 -5.98 17.46 21.38
C VAL A 5 -6.33 18.04 20.00
N LYS A 6 -6.54 19.36 19.91
CA LYS A 6 -6.86 20.05 18.64
C LYS A 6 -5.67 20.09 17.68
N ASP A 7 -4.46 20.30 18.20
CA ASP A 7 -3.22 20.26 17.40
C ASP A 7 -2.90 18.82 16.94
N PHE A 8 -3.16 17.82 17.79
CA PHE A 8 -2.99 16.41 17.44
C PHE A 8 -4.02 15.94 16.38
N LEU A 9 -5.28 16.35 16.49
CA LEU A 9 -6.33 16.09 15.49
C LEU A 9 -6.07 16.82 14.16
N ARG A 10 -5.50 18.04 14.19
CA ARG A 10 -5.06 18.75 12.97
C ARG A 10 -3.94 18.01 12.26
N GLY A 11 -2.93 17.54 13.00
CA GLY A 11 -1.82 16.75 12.45
C GLY A 11 -2.29 15.44 11.79
N LEU A 12 -3.28 14.76 12.39
CA LEU A 12 -3.76 13.47 11.89
C LEU A 12 -4.75 13.58 10.72
N TRP A 13 -5.64 14.58 10.74
CA TRP A 13 -6.76 14.67 9.79
C TRP A 13 -6.60 15.75 8.71
N ASP A 14 -6.07 16.93 9.07
CA ASP A 14 -5.95 18.05 8.13
C ASP A 14 -4.59 18.12 7.43
N GLU A 15 -3.52 17.73 8.11
CA GLU A 15 -2.14 17.83 7.61
C GLU A 15 -1.59 16.52 7.04
N HIS A 16 -2.15 15.35 7.36
CA HIS A 16 -1.66 14.08 6.85
C HIS A 16 -2.31 13.72 5.50
N PRO A 17 -1.60 13.87 4.36
CA PRO A 17 -2.18 13.65 3.03
C PRO A 17 -2.71 12.22 2.85
N THR A 18 -2.17 11.23 3.59
CA THR A 18 -2.64 9.84 3.53
C THR A 18 -4.07 9.68 4.04
N PHE A 19 -4.47 10.44 5.07
CA PHE A 19 -5.82 10.40 5.63
C PHE A 19 -6.79 11.24 4.80
N ARG A 20 -6.34 12.41 4.31
CA ARG A 20 -7.19 13.32 3.52
C ARG A 20 -7.49 12.83 2.11
N LEU A 21 -6.52 12.17 1.46
CA LEU A 21 -6.66 11.65 0.09
C LEU A 21 -7.04 10.17 0.06
N THR A 22 -7.18 9.52 1.22
CA THR A 22 -7.54 8.10 1.32
C THR A 22 -6.66 7.17 0.46
N ILE A 23 -5.38 7.51 0.32
CA ILE A 23 -4.42 6.74 -0.48
C ILE A 23 -4.03 5.47 0.28
N GLY A 24 -4.24 4.31 -0.36
CA GLY A 24 -3.89 3.00 0.20
C GLY A 24 -5.01 2.29 0.97
N LEU A 25 -6.29 2.65 0.79
CA LEU A 25 -7.43 1.97 1.46
C LEU A 25 -7.88 0.65 0.80
N CYS A 26 -7.37 0.33 -0.39
CA CYS A 26 -7.75 -0.89 -1.12
C CYS A 26 -7.71 -2.17 -0.26
N PRO A 27 -6.63 -2.47 0.51
CA PRO A 27 -6.58 -3.70 1.29
C PRO A 27 -7.51 -3.66 2.51
N THR A 28 -7.75 -2.48 3.10
CA THR A 28 -8.62 -2.31 4.27
C THR A 28 -10.09 -2.55 3.94
N LEU A 29 -10.52 -2.20 2.73
CA LEU A 29 -11.87 -2.50 2.23
C LEU A 29 -12.05 -4.01 1.98
N ALA A 30 -11.03 -4.68 1.45
CA ALA A 30 -11.05 -6.11 1.09
C ALA A 30 -11.08 -7.06 2.30
N VAL A 31 -10.52 -6.66 3.46
CA VAL A 31 -10.43 -7.51 4.68
C VAL A 31 -11.69 -7.48 5.57
N THR A 32 -12.67 -6.62 5.28
CA THR A 32 -13.86 -6.44 6.15
C THR A 32 -14.76 -7.67 6.25
N THR A 33 -14.68 -8.60 5.30
CA THR A 33 -15.51 -9.81 5.23
C THR A 33 -15.05 -10.92 6.15
N SER A 34 -13.74 -11.08 6.38
CA SER A 34 -13.20 -12.20 7.19
C SER A 34 -11.78 -11.94 7.64
N ALA A 35 -11.53 -12.11 8.95
CA ALA A 35 -10.20 -11.99 9.55
C ALA A 35 -9.21 -13.01 8.94
N VAL A 36 -9.69 -14.18 8.53
CA VAL A 36 -8.88 -15.24 7.92
C VAL A 36 -8.41 -14.85 6.51
N ASN A 37 -9.30 -14.30 5.67
CA ASN A 37 -8.93 -13.75 4.36
C ASN A 37 -7.96 -12.57 4.50
N GLY A 38 -8.18 -11.71 5.50
CA GLY A 38 -7.27 -10.61 5.81
C GLY A 38 -5.84 -11.04 6.09
N LEU A 39 -5.69 -12.08 6.92
CA LEU A 39 -4.39 -12.66 7.25
C LEU A 39 -3.71 -13.27 6.01
N GLY A 40 -4.48 -13.98 5.18
CA GLY A 40 -3.98 -14.52 3.91
C GLY A 40 -3.51 -13.43 2.94
N MET A 41 -4.30 -12.38 2.78
CA MET A 41 -3.98 -11.26 1.89
C MET A 41 -2.78 -10.45 2.41
N ALA A 42 -2.67 -10.23 3.73
CA ALA A 42 -1.53 -9.54 4.33
C ALA A 42 -0.23 -10.34 4.18
N LEU A 43 -0.27 -11.65 4.41
CA LEU A 43 0.89 -12.53 4.20
C LEU A 43 1.32 -12.55 2.74
N ALA A 44 0.37 -12.71 1.83
CA ALA A 44 0.64 -12.71 0.39
C ALA A 44 1.26 -11.37 -0.06
N THR A 45 0.67 -10.24 0.34
CA THR A 45 1.18 -8.91 -0.02
C THR A 45 2.53 -8.60 0.62
N THR A 46 2.79 -9.05 1.85
CA THR A 46 4.10 -8.89 2.50
C THR A 46 5.20 -9.59 1.71
N PHE A 47 4.95 -10.82 1.24
CA PHE A 47 5.89 -11.55 0.39
C PHE A 47 6.16 -10.82 -0.93
N VAL A 48 5.10 -10.28 -1.55
CA VAL A 48 5.18 -9.50 -2.80
C VAL A 48 5.96 -8.20 -2.62
N LEU A 49 5.75 -7.51 -1.50
CA LEU A 49 6.46 -6.26 -1.16
C LEU A 49 7.95 -6.51 -1.00
N VAL A 50 8.34 -7.61 -0.35
CA VAL A 50 9.76 -7.99 -0.23
C VAL A 50 10.37 -8.26 -1.60
N CYS A 51 9.68 -9.03 -2.44
CA CYS A 51 10.15 -9.34 -3.80
C CYS A 51 10.24 -8.07 -4.69
N SER A 52 9.24 -7.19 -4.61
CA SER A 52 9.22 -5.92 -5.34
C SER A 52 10.33 -4.98 -4.89
N SER A 53 10.63 -4.93 -3.59
CA SER A 53 11.69 -4.06 -3.04
C SER A 53 13.08 -4.47 -3.54
N LEU A 54 13.31 -5.77 -3.74
CA LEU A 54 14.54 -6.30 -4.34
C LEU A 54 14.68 -5.88 -5.81
N LEU A 55 13.60 -6.01 -6.59
CA LEU A 55 13.56 -5.58 -8.00
C LEU A 55 13.73 -4.05 -8.15
N VAL A 56 13.06 -3.26 -7.31
CA VAL A 56 13.18 -1.80 -7.30
C VAL A 56 14.61 -1.37 -6.98
N SER A 57 15.31 -2.07 -6.08
CA SER A 57 16.71 -1.78 -5.75
C SER A 57 17.65 -1.95 -6.96
N MET A 58 17.38 -2.92 -7.83
CA MET A 58 18.15 -3.12 -9.07
C MET A 58 17.82 -2.08 -10.15
N LEU A 59 16.55 -1.68 -10.27
CA LEU A 59 16.07 -0.73 -11.30
C LEU A 59 16.29 0.74 -10.92
N LYS A 60 16.49 1.04 -9.62
CA LYS A 60 16.79 2.38 -9.07
C LYS A 60 17.86 3.15 -9.83
N LYS A 61 18.87 2.46 -10.36
CA LYS A 61 20.02 3.10 -11.04
C LYS A 61 19.67 3.61 -12.44
N LEU A 62 18.60 3.09 -13.04
CA LEU A 62 18.16 3.42 -14.40
C LEU A 62 17.11 4.55 -14.44
N ILE A 63 16.48 4.88 -13.30
CA ILE A 63 15.31 5.78 -13.25
C ILE A 63 15.72 7.25 -13.03
N PRO A 64 15.45 8.16 -14.00
CA PRO A 64 15.73 9.58 -13.90
C PRO A 64 14.87 10.27 -12.82
N GLY A 65 15.44 11.29 -12.17
CA GLY A 65 14.93 11.87 -10.91
C GLY A 65 13.50 12.43 -10.95
N GLY A 66 13.01 12.87 -12.11
CA GLY A 66 11.68 13.47 -12.24
C GLY A 66 10.50 12.49 -12.13
N VAL A 67 10.73 11.18 -12.30
CA VAL A 67 9.66 10.16 -12.37
C VAL A 67 9.83 9.02 -11.35
N ARG A 68 10.74 9.18 -10.38
CA ARG A 68 11.04 8.12 -9.40
C ARG A 68 9.83 7.72 -8.55
N ILE A 69 9.06 8.71 -8.06
CA ILE A 69 7.88 8.45 -7.22
C ILE A 69 6.81 7.65 -8.00
N PRO A 70 6.32 8.09 -9.17
CA PRO A 70 5.33 7.33 -9.93
C PRO A 70 5.86 5.98 -10.45
N ALA A 71 7.13 5.90 -10.85
CA ALA A 71 7.72 4.64 -11.31
C ALA A 71 7.72 3.55 -10.22
N TYR A 72 8.08 3.89 -8.99
CA TYR A 72 8.04 2.93 -7.88
C TYR A 72 6.62 2.49 -7.53
N ILE A 73 5.65 3.40 -7.60
CA ILE A 73 4.25 3.08 -7.34
C ILE A 73 3.71 2.09 -8.39
N ILE A 74 4.06 2.26 -9.68
CA ILE A 74 3.62 1.36 -10.75
C ILE A 74 4.21 -0.04 -10.60
N ILE A 75 5.49 -0.16 -10.21
CA ILE A 75 6.12 -1.46 -9.97
C ILE A 75 5.41 -2.21 -8.85
N ILE A 76 5.10 -1.52 -7.74
CA ILE A 76 4.38 -2.12 -6.61
C ILE A 76 2.93 -2.46 -7.00
N ALA A 77 2.26 -1.60 -7.75
CA ALA A 77 0.88 -1.80 -8.18
C ALA A 77 0.73 -3.02 -9.10
N THR A 78 1.60 -3.15 -10.10
CA THR A 78 1.55 -4.28 -11.05
C THR A 78 1.78 -5.63 -10.36
N PHE A 79 2.75 -5.71 -9.46
CA PHE A 79 3.01 -6.91 -8.67
C PHE A 79 1.82 -7.27 -7.76
N SER A 80 1.23 -6.27 -7.09
CA SER A 80 0.04 -6.45 -6.26
C SER A 80 -1.15 -6.97 -7.08
N THR A 81 -1.39 -6.41 -8.27
CA THR A 81 -2.46 -6.85 -9.17
C THR A 81 -2.28 -8.30 -9.61
N SER A 82 -1.06 -8.72 -9.95
CA SER A 82 -0.78 -10.13 -10.30
C SER A 82 -1.14 -11.09 -9.16
N VAL A 83 -0.87 -10.70 -7.91
CA VAL A 83 -1.21 -11.53 -6.75
C VAL A 83 -2.69 -11.47 -6.38
N GLY A 84 -3.36 -10.34 -6.58
CA GLY A 84 -4.82 -10.25 -6.47
C GLY A 84 -5.52 -11.24 -7.41
N LEU A 85 -5.09 -11.27 -8.68
CA LEU A 85 -5.61 -12.22 -9.67
C LEU A 85 -5.29 -13.68 -9.31
N LEU A 86 -4.12 -13.95 -8.73
CA LEU A 86 -3.77 -15.27 -8.23
C LEU A 86 -4.67 -15.69 -7.06
N MET A 87 -4.97 -14.80 -6.11
CA MET A 87 -5.84 -15.13 -4.98
C MET A 87 -7.28 -15.43 -5.42
N GLU A 88 -7.81 -14.69 -6.39
CA GLU A 88 -9.14 -14.92 -6.96
C GLU A 88 -9.21 -16.22 -7.78
N ALA A 89 -8.08 -16.66 -8.36
CA ALA A 89 -7.98 -17.93 -9.06
C ALA A 89 -7.91 -19.15 -8.12
N PHE A 90 -7.39 -19.01 -6.89
CA PHE A 90 -7.21 -20.12 -5.94
C PHE A 90 -8.28 -20.21 -4.84
N THR A 91 -9.01 -19.13 -4.59
CA THR A 91 -10.08 -19.04 -3.58
C THR A 91 -11.24 -18.23 -4.16
N PRO A 92 -12.38 -18.84 -4.50
CA PRO A 92 -13.59 -18.10 -4.88
C PRO A 92 -14.16 -17.30 -3.70
#